data_AF-H1LJ02-F1
#
_entry.id   AF-H1LJ02-F1
#
_cell.length_a   1.000
_cell.length_b   1.000
_cell.length_c   1.000
_cell.angle_alpha   90.00
_cell.angle_beta   90.00
_cell.angle_gamma   90.00
#
_symmetry.space_group_name_H-M   'P 1'
#
loop_
_entity.id
_entity.type
_entity.pdbx_description
1 polymer ?
#
loop_
_entity_poly.entity_id
_entity_poly.type
_entity_poly.pdbx_seq_one_letter_code
_entity_poly.pdbx_strand_id
1 'polypeptide(L)'
;MNEPITALILVNMATPLGFTAAYFFGKMFRKNIYTKVEVETIKTAFPMGIFEIVEGVLPIVLNDIVRCVVATGIGGAVGGAISMYFSANSKVPFGGLLAIPTMTKPFGFIIGLVANVIVTGLVLALIKKRVTAEDENKEDTATEADLNMDDIQIS
;
A
#
# COMPACT_ATOMS: atom_id res chain seq x y z
N MET A 1 8.28 -13.65 -22.67
CA MET A 1 6.96 -13.76 -22.02
C MET A 1 7.15 -13.16 -20.63
N ASN A 2 7.05 -11.83 -20.50
CA ASN A 2 7.34 -11.12 -19.23
C ASN A 2 6.05 -10.64 -18.55
N GLU A 3 4.88 -11.19 -18.94
CA GLU A 3 3.60 -10.87 -18.31
C GLU A 3 3.58 -11.10 -16.79
N PRO A 4 4.15 -12.19 -16.23
CA PRO A 4 4.14 -12.42 -14.78
C PRO A 4 4.95 -11.38 -13.99
N ILE A 5 6.09 -10.95 -14.54
CA ILE A 5 6.95 -9.91 -13.93
C ILE A 5 6.20 -8.57 -13.91
N THR A 6 5.46 -8.28 -14.99
CA THR A 6 4.68 -7.04 -15.09
C THR A 6 3.53 -7.01 -14.08
N ALA A 7 2.90 -8.16 -13.82
CA ALA A 7 1.90 -8.30 -12.78
C ALA A 7 2.50 -8.07 -11.37
N LEU A 8 3.69 -8.60 -11.10
CA LEU A 8 4.37 -8.40 -9.81
C LEU A 8 4.66 -6.91 -9.54
N ILE A 9 5.25 -6.21 -10.52
CA ILE A 9 5.55 -4.78 -10.43
C ILE A 9 4.26 -3.97 -10.18
N LEU A 10 3.20 -4.29 -10.90
CA LEU A 10 1.90 -3.65 -10.74
C LEU A 10 1.36 -3.82 -9.32
N VAL A 11 1.46 -5.02 -8.75
CA VAL A 11 0.96 -5.33 -7.41
C VAL A 11 1.79 -4.61 -6.35
N ASN A 12 3.11 -4.58 -6.49
CA ASN A 12 4.00 -3.87 -5.57
C ASN A 12 3.71 -2.37 -5.55
N MET A 13 3.59 -1.76 -6.73
CA MET A 13 3.26 -0.34 -6.87
C MET A 13 1.84 -0.03 -6.37
N ALA A 14 0.87 -0.89 -6.67
CA ALA A 14 -0.52 -0.72 -6.25
C ALA A 14 -0.72 -0.85 -4.74
N THR A 15 0.15 -1.58 -4.05
CA THR A 15 -0.02 -1.87 -2.62
C THR A 15 -0.04 -0.58 -1.78
N PRO A 16 1.01 0.26 -1.74
CA PRO A 16 0.98 1.53 -0.99
C PRO A 16 -0.11 2.50 -1.45
N LEU A 17 -0.40 2.52 -2.75
CA LEU A 17 -1.48 3.33 -3.32
C LEU A 17 -2.85 2.84 -2.85
N GLY A 18 -3.04 1.52 -2.69
CA GLY A 18 -4.23 0.88 -2.17
C GLY A 18 -4.48 1.19 -0.69
N PHE A 19 -3.42 1.23 0.13
CA PHE A 19 -3.50 1.72 1.52
C PHE A 19 -3.91 3.19 1.60
N THR A 20 -3.35 4.01 0.71
CA THR A 20 -3.76 5.42 0.60
C THR A 20 -5.22 5.54 0.17
N ALA A 21 -5.65 4.74 -0.80
CA ALA A 21 -7.05 4.70 -1.24
C ALA A 21 -7.99 4.23 -0.12
N ALA A 22 -7.59 3.23 0.66
CA ALA A 22 -8.33 2.78 1.84
C ALA A 22 -8.54 3.91 2.85
N TYR A 23 -7.53 4.76 3.09
CA TYR A 23 -7.67 5.93 3.96
C TYR A 23 -8.75 6.90 3.45
N PHE A 24 -8.73 7.21 2.14
CA PHE A 24 -9.76 8.05 1.53
C PHE A 24 -11.15 7.40 1.59
N PHE A 25 -11.27 6.10 1.32
CA PHE A 25 -12.54 5.37 1.44
C PHE A 25 -13.04 5.32 2.88
N GLY A 26 -12.17 5.05 3.86
CA GLY A 26 -12.52 5.06 5.29
C GLY A 26 -13.07 6.42 5.72
N LYS A 27 -12.45 7.52 5.27
CA LYS A 27 -12.94 8.88 5.50
C LYS A 27 -14.30 9.13 4.86
N MET A 28 -14.51 8.67 3.62
CA MET A 28 -15.80 8.73 2.92
C MET A 28 -16.90 7.98 3.68
N PHE A 29 -16.59 6.80 4.22
CA PHE A 29 -17.51 5.97 5.00
C PHE A 29 -17.63 6.38 6.49
N ARG A 30 -17.03 7.51 6.90
CA ARG A 30 -16.96 7.97 8.30
C ARG A 30 -16.48 6.88 9.27
N LYS A 31 -15.60 6.00 8.80
CA LYS A 31 -14.93 4.97 9.61
C LYS A 31 -13.47 5.38 9.74
N ASN A 32 -13.05 5.76 10.96
CA ASN A 32 -11.64 5.94 11.22
C ASN A 32 -10.99 4.56 11.33
N ILE A 33 -10.26 4.18 10.29
CA ILE A 33 -9.58 2.86 10.18
C ILE A 33 -8.07 2.99 10.35
N TYR A 34 -7.54 4.22 10.46
CA TYR A 34 -6.13 4.48 10.69
C TYR A 34 -5.93 5.37 11.93
N THR A 35 -4.89 5.09 12.70
CA THR A 35 -4.42 5.93 13.82
C THR A 35 -3.76 7.20 13.28
N LYS A 36 -3.48 8.19 14.14
CA LYS A 36 -2.77 9.41 13.72
C LYS A 36 -1.38 9.11 13.17
N VAL A 37 -0.66 8.18 13.79
CA VAL A 37 0.67 7.75 13.36
C VAL A 37 0.59 7.06 12.00
N GLU A 38 -0.33 6.11 11.83
CA GLU A 38 -0.55 5.44 10.54
C GLU A 38 -0.92 6.44 9.43
N VAL A 39 -1.69 7.48 9.74
CA VAL A 39 -2.05 8.54 8.77
C VAL A 39 -0.82 9.34 8.33
N GLU A 40 0.09 9.69 9.25
CA GLU A 40 1.36 10.32 8.87
C GLU A 40 2.22 9.39 8.01
N THR A 41 2.27 8.10 8.36
CA THR A 41 2.97 7.10 7.54
C THR A 41 2.37 6.97 6.14
N ILE A 42 1.04 7.00 5.98
CA ILE A 42 0.40 6.94 4.66
C ILE A 42 0.80 8.13 3.77
N LYS A 43 0.92 9.33 4.35
CA LYS A 43 1.33 10.53 3.59
C LYS A 43 2.72 10.38 2.99
N THR A 44 3.65 9.76 3.71
CA THR A 44 5.01 9.50 3.22
C THR A 44 5.07 8.26 2.33
N ALA A 45 4.25 7.24 2.60
CA ALA A 45 4.16 6.01 1.82
C ALA A 45 3.57 6.22 0.42
N PHE A 46 2.70 7.21 0.22
CA PHE A 46 2.10 7.51 -1.08
C PHE A 46 3.15 7.81 -2.17
N PRO A 47 4.05 8.82 -2.02
CA PRO A 47 5.08 9.08 -3.01
C PRO A 47 6.08 7.91 -3.13
N MET A 48 6.40 7.23 -2.03
CA MET A 48 7.25 6.03 -2.05
C MET A 48 6.66 4.91 -2.92
N GLY A 49 5.35 4.68 -2.85
CA GLY A 49 4.67 3.67 -3.65
C GLY A 49 4.68 3.95 -5.15
N ILE A 50 4.69 5.22 -5.56
CA ILE A 50 4.81 5.60 -6.98
C ILE A 50 6.14 5.09 -7.58
N PHE A 51 7.20 5.04 -6.76
CA PHE A 51 8.52 4.54 -7.11
C PHE A 51 8.72 3.06 -6.76
N GLU A 52 7.65 2.32 -6.45
CA GLU A 52 7.71 0.89 -6.08
C GLU A 52 8.44 0.62 -4.75
N ILE A 53 8.54 1.62 -3.88
CA ILE A 53 9.12 1.47 -2.54
C ILE A 53 8.01 1.08 -1.57
N VAL A 54 8.03 -0.18 -1.13
CA VAL A 54 7.00 -0.76 -0.25
C VAL A 54 7.31 -0.62 1.25
N GLU A 55 8.55 -0.27 1.61
CA GLU A 55 8.99 -0.14 3.01
C GLU A 55 8.17 0.89 3.80
N GLY A 56 7.73 1.97 3.15
CA GLY A 56 6.93 3.01 3.80
C GLY A 56 5.59 2.54 4.36
N VAL A 57 5.07 1.38 3.92
CA VAL A 57 3.78 0.84 4.40
C VAL A 57 3.98 -0.26 5.42
N LEU A 58 5.21 -0.76 5.59
CA LEU A 58 5.52 -1.84 6.51
C LEU A 58 4.98 -1.63 7.93
N PRO A 59 5.14 -0.47 8.59
CA PRO A 59 4.61 -0.26 9.95
C PRO A 59 3.08 -0.41 10.02
N ILE A 60 2.36 0.01 8.98
CA ILE A 60 0.89 -0.12 8.89
C ILE A 60 0.49 -1.59 8.73
N VAL A 61 1.24 -2.33 7.90
CA VAL A 61 0.98 -3.77 7.67
C VAL A 61 1.26 -4.57 8.93
N LEU A 62 2.31 -4.24 9.68
CA LEU A 62 2.67 -4.94 10.92
C LEU A 62 1.58 -4.85 11.99
N ASN A 63 0.84 -3.74 12.03
CA ASN A 63 -0.28 -3.56 12.95
C ASN A 63 -1.47 -4.51 12.64
N ASP A 64 -1.71 -4.83 11.36
CA ASP A 64 -2.84 -5.69 10.94
C ASP A 64 -2.48 -6.58 9.73
N ILE A 65 -1.52 -7.48 9.92
CA ILE A 65 -0.93 -8.29 8.84
C ILE A 65 -2.00 -9.08 8.09
N VAL A 66 -2.92 -9.72 8.82
CA VAL A 66 -3.90 -10.65 8.23
C VAL A 66 -4.82 -9.93 7.26
N ARG A 67 -5.41 -8.79 7.67
CA ARG A 67 -6.35 -8.06 6.81
C ARG A 67 -5.63 -7.36 5.66
N CYS A 68 -4.43 -6.86 5.91
CA CYS A 68 -3.58 -6.24 4.91
C CYS A 68 -3.24 -7.22 3.78
N VAL A 69 -2.73 -8.41 4.12
CA VAL A 69 -2.35 -9.43 3.13
C VAL A 69 -3.56 -9.94 2.34
N VAL A 70 -4.72 -10.12 2.99
CA VAL A 70 -5.94 -10.54 2.29
C VAL A 70 -6.40 -9.47 1.30
N ALA A 71 -6.41 -8.20 1.69
CA ALA A 71 -6.84 -7.11 0.81
C ALA A 71 -5.89 -6.93 -0.38
N THR A 72 -4.58 -6.93 -0.15
CA THR A 72 -3.57 -6.79 -1.22
C THR A 72 -3.52 -8.03 -2.11
N GLY A 73 -3.76 -9.22 -1.56
CA GLY A 73 -3.88 -10.46 -2.33
C GLY A 73 -5.07 -10.43 -3.28
N ILE A 74 -6.25 -9.99 -2.81
CA ILE A 74 -7.46 -9.88 -3.64
C ILE A 74 -7.28 -8.81 -4.72
N GLY A 75 -6.80 -7.61 -4.35
CA GLY A 75 -6.55 -6.55 -5.33
C GLY A 75 -5.45 -6.93 -6.33
N GLY A 76 -4.40 -7.61 -5.86
CA GLY A 76 -3.32 -8.12 -6.67
C GLY A 76 -3.77 -9.17 -7.68
N ALA A 77 -4.65 -10.09 -7.29
CA ALA A 77 -5.24 -11.05 -8.21
C ALA A 77 -6.04 -10.36 -9.33
N VAL A 78 -6.84 -9.34 -9.00
CA VAL A 78 -7.62 -8.58 -9.99
C VAL A 78 -6.70 -7.77 -10.91
N GLY A 79 -5.74 -7.02 -10.35
CA GLY A 79 -4.80 -6.21 -11.14
C GLY A 79 -3.90 -7.05 -12.04
N GLY A 80 -3.40 -8.18 -11.52
CA GLY A 80 -2.60 -9.14 -12.27
C GLY A 80 -3.38 -9.77 -13.42
N ALA A 81 -4.63 -10.21 -13.17
CA ALA A 81 -5.48 -10.78 -14.21
C ALA A 81 -5.77 -9.77 -15.34
N ILE A 82 -6.06 -8.50 -15.00
CA ILE A 82 -6.27 -7.45 -16.00
C ILE A 82 -4.99 -7.17 -16.80
N SER A 83 -3.86 -7.06 -16.12
CA SER A 83 -2.55 -6.82 -16.76
C SER A 83 -2.18 -7.93 -17.75
N MET A 84 -2.40 -9.18 -17.36
CA MET A 84 -2.19 -10.36 -18.21
C MET A 84 -3.16 -10.40 -19.39
N TYR A 85 -4.45 -10.10 -19.16
CA TYR A 85 -5.48 -10.07 -20.21
C TYR A 85 -5.15 -9.06 -21.31
N PHE A 86 -4.68 -7.87 -20.96
CA PHE A 86 -4.27 -6.85 -21.93
C PHE A 86 -2.88 -7.12 -22.54
N SER A 87 -2.16 -8.13 -22.05
CA SER A 87 -0.78 -8.47 -22.43
C SER A 87 0.17 -7.27 -22.26
N ALA A 88 0.07 -6.57 -21.13
CA ALA A 88 1.02 -5.52 -20.78
C ALA A 88 2.37 -6.19 -20.44
N ASN A 89 3.33 -6.10 -21.37
CA ASN A 89 4.70 -6.56 -21.15
C ASN A 89 5.59 -5.37 -20.74
N SER A 90 6.26 -5.49 -19.60
CA SER A 90 7.39 -4.66 -19.19
C SER A 90 8.71 -5.34 -19.56
N LYS A 91 9.65 -4.55 -20.08
CA LYS A 91 11.04 -4.98 -20.25
C LYS A 91 11.89 -4.80 -18.99
N VAL A 92 11.42 -3.98 -18.04
CA VAL A 92 12.17 -3.63 -16.84
C VAL A 92 11.58 -4.39 -15.64
N PRO A 93 12.43 -5.03 -14.81
CA PRO A 93 11.97 -5.79 -13.65
C PRO A 93 11.58 -4.92 -12.44
N PHE A 94 12.01 -3.67 -12.40
CA PHE A 94 11.73 -2.70 -11.33
C PHE A 94 11.69 -1.29 -11.91
N GLY A 95 10.78 -0.44 -11.45
CA GLY A 95 10.81 0.96 -11.88
C GLY A 95 9.58 1.79 -11.55
N GLY A 96 8.59 1.23 -10.86
CA GLY A 96 7.36 1.94 -10.51
C GLY A 96 6.73 2.65 -11.72
N LEU A 97 6.30 3.90 -11.54
CA LEU A 97 5.73 4.72 -12.60
C LEU A 97 6.70 4.99 -13.77
N LEU A 98 8.02 4.97 -13.51
CA LEU A 98 9.04 5.17 -14.53
C LEU A 98 9.18 3.98 -15.49
N ALA A 99 8.58 2.82 -15.16
CA ALA A 99 8.56 1.66 -16.05
C ALA A 99 7.51 1.81 -17.18
N ILE A 100 6.51 2.68 -17.05
CA ILE A 100 5.39 2.84 -18.01
C ILE A 100 5.86 3.13 -19.45
N PRO A 101 6.83 4.02 -19.72
CA PRO A 101 7.28 4.31 -21.09
C PRO A 101 7.95 3.12 -21.78
N THR A 102 8.43 2.16 -21.00
CA THR A 102 9.14 0.96 -21.50
C THR A 102 8.19 -0.19 -21.83
N MET A 103 6.89 -0.05 -21.53
CA MET A 103 5.88 -1.08 -21.72
C MET A 103 5.28 -1.07 -23.12
N THR A 104 4.95 -2.25 -23.63
CA THR A 104 4.33 -2.40 -24.96
C THR A 104 2.91 -1.83 -25.01
N LYS A 105 2.15 -1.97 -23.92
CA LYS A 105 0.75 -1.51 -23.80
C LYS A 105 0.54 -0.80 -22.45
N PRO A 106 0.94 0.47 -22.32
CA PRO A 106 0.87 1.20 -21.06
C PRO A 106 -0.57 1.38 -20.56
N PHE A 107 -1.55 1.46 -21.45
CA PHE A 107 -2.97 1.57 -21.08
C PHE A 107 -3.48 0.36 -20.28
N GLY A 108 -3.09 -0.87 -20.65
CA GLY A 108 -3.48 -2.07 -19.92
C GLY A 108 -2.91 -2.12 -18.51
N PHE A 109 -1.67 -1.63 -18.35
CA PHE A 109 -1.01 -1.51 -17.05
C PHE A 109 -1.73 -0.49 -16.15
N ILE A 110 -2.04 0.70 -16.69
CA ILE A 110 -2.72 1.75 -15.92
C ILE A 110 -4.11 1.30 -15.47
N ILE A 111 -4.89 0.62 -16.34
CA ILE A 111 -6.21 0.10 -15.98
C ILE A 111 -6.09 -0.96 -14.88
N GLY A 112 -5.13 -1.90 -15.00
CA GLY A 112 -4.88 -2.90 -13.98
C GLY A 112 -4.44 -2.30 -12.64
N LEU A 113 -3.59 -1.26 -12.69
CA LEU A 113 -3.10 -0.55 -11.51
C LEU A 113 -4.27 0.14 -10.78
N VAL A 114 -5.10 0.89 -11.51
CA VAL A 114 -6.26 1.59 -10.95
C VAL A 114 -7.26 0.59 -10.38
N ALA A 115 -7.55 -0.51 -11.10
CA ALA A 115 -8.44 -1.56 -10.60
C ALA A 115 -7.92 -2.20 -9.31
N ASN A 116 -6.62 -2.52 -9.23
CA ASN A 116 -6.00 -3.06 -8.03
C ASN A 116 -6.12 -2.08 -6.85
N VAL A 117 -5.76 -0.82 -7.05
CA VAL A 117 -5.82 0.22 -6.00
C VAL A 117 -7.25 0.38 -5.46
N ILE A 118 -8.24 0.39 -6.35
CA ILE A 118 -9.65 0.50 -5.96
C ILE A 118 -10.08 -0.74 -5.17
N VAL A 119 -9.80 -1.95 -5.67
CA VAL A 119 -10.21 -3.19 -5.02
C VAL A 119 -9.52 -3.34 -3.67
N THR A 120 -8.21 -3.16 -3.60
CA THR A 120 -7.44 -3.19 -2.33
C THR A 120 -8.00 -2.16 -1.35
N GLY A 121 -8.22 -0.92 -1.80
CA GLY A 121 -8.75 0.15 -0.97
C GLY A 121 -10.15 -0.15 -0.43
N LEU A 122 -11.03 -0.69 -1.27
CA LEU A 122 -12.41 -1.02 -0.89
C LEU A 122 -12.44 -2.21 0.09
N VAL A 123 -11.70 -3.27 -0.21
CA VAL A 123 -11.61 -4.47 0.63
C VAL A 123 -11.04 -4.10 1.99
N LEU A 124 -9.96 -3.31 2.03
CA LEU A 124 -9.37 -2.88 3.29
C LEU A 124 -10.32 -1.96 4.08
N ALA A 125 -11.03 -1.04 3.42
CA ALA A 125 -12.01 -0.18 4.09
C ALA A 125 -13.22 -0.95 4.66
N LEU A 126 -13.57 -2.10 4.07
CA LEU A 126 -14.64 -2.98 4.57
C LEU A 126 -14.18 -3.88 5.72
N ILE A 127 -12.99 -4.48 5.60
CA ILE A 127 -12.48 -5.49 6.53
C ILE A 127 -11.80 -4.84 7.75
N LYS A 128 -11.12 -3.68 7.60
CA LYS A 128 -10.42 -3.03 8.73
C LYS A 128 -11.44 -2.51 9.74
N LYS A 129 -11.22 -2.85 11.02
CA LYS A 129 -12.08 -2.40 12.13
C LYS A 129 -11.87 -0.90 12.38
N ARG A 130 -12.85 -0.27 13.05
CA ARG A 130 -12.67 1.09 13.54
C ARG A 130 -11.55 1.10 14.58
N VAL A 131 -10.64 2.05 14.44
CA VAL A 131 -9.58 2.32 15.41
C VAL A 131 -10.22 2.80 16.71
N THR A 132 -9.81 2.21 17.82
CA THR A 132 -10.27 2.56 19.18
C THR A 132 -9.19 3.40 19.88
N ALA A 133 -9.57 4.20 20.89
CA ALA A 133 -8.63 5.02 21.66
C ALA A 133 -7.52 4.20 22.36
N GLU A 134 -7.72 2.89 22.55
CA GLU A 134 -6.70 1.97 23.05
C GLU A 134 -5.59 1.69 22.02
N ASP A 135 -5.92 1.72 20.73
CA ASP A 135 -4.94 1.49 19.65
C ASP A 135 -4.05 2.73 19.47
N GLU A 136 -4.59 3.94 19.64
CA GLU A 136 -3.80 5.18 19.66
C GLU A 136 -2.82 5.21 20.85
N ASN A 137 -3.26 4.84 22.06
CA ASN A 137 -2.38 4.82 23.24
C ASN A 137 -1.24 3.80 23.13
N LYS A 138 -1.46 2.65 22.50
CA LYS A 138 -0.41 1.63 22.31
C LYS A 138 0.69 2.10 21.36
N GLU A 139 0.33 2.79 20.28
CA GLU A 139 1.30 3.33 19.33
C GLU A 139 2.08 4.53 19.90
N ASP A 140 1.42 5.39 20.67
CA ASP A 140 2.11 6.49 21.39
C ASP A 140 3.09 5.92 22.43
N THR A 141 2.70 4.91 23.21
CA THR A 141 3.58 4.28 24.21
C THR A 141 4.77 3.57 23.55
N ALA A 142 4.58 2.94 22.39
CA ALA A 142 5.68 2.31 21.65
C ALA A 142 6.67 3.34 21.08
N THR A 143 6.18 4.50 20.65
CA THR A 143 7.02 5.59 20.13
C THR A 143 7.84 6.24 21.24
N GLU A 144 7.26 6.43 22.43
CA GLU A 144 7.97 6.97 23.60
C GLU A 144 9.01 5.97 24.17
N ALA A 145 8.75 4.66 24.06
CA ALA A 145 9.70 3.63 24.49
C ALA A 145 10.97 3.56 23.62
N ASP A 146 10.87 3.90 22.33
CA ASP A 146 12.02 4.00 21.40
C ASP A 146 12.86 5.28 21.62
N LEU A 147 12.35 6.27 22.35
CA LEU A 147 13.00 7.57 22.60
C LEU A 147 13.63 7.69 24.00
N ASN A 148 13.97 6.57 24.67
CA ASN A 148 14.43 6.61 26.05
C ASN A 148 15.63 7.57 26.23
N MET A 149 15.44 8.60 27.06
CA MET A 149 16.41 9.64 27.39
C MET A 149 17.70 9.08 28.02
N ASP A 150 17.67 7.83 28.48
CA ASP A 150 18.82 7.10 29.03
C ASP A 150 19.89 6.75 27.97
N ASP A 151 19.53 6.68 26.68
CA ASP A 151 20.48 6.40 25.58
C ASP A 151 21.21 7.65 25.07
N ILE A 152 20.77 8.85 25.49
CA ILE A 152 21.45 10.11 25.18
C ILE A 152 22.55 10.33 26.22
N GLN A 153 23.65 9.57 26.10
CA GLN A 153 24.88 9.87 26.82
C GLN A 153 25.54 11.11 26.21
N ILE A 154 25.28 12.26 26.82
CA ILE A 154 26.08 13.47 26.64
C ILE A 154 27.40 13.24 27.40
N SER A 155 28.44 12.79 26.70
CA SER A 155 29.84 12.86 27.16
C SER A 155 30.51 14.10 26.59
#